data_AF-A0A953UP44-F1
#
_entry.id   AF-A0A953UP44-F1
#
_cell.length_a   1.000
_cell.length_b   1.000
_cell.length_c   1.000
_cell.angle_alpha   90.00
_cell.angle_beta   90.00
_cell.angle_gamma   90.00
#
_symmetry.space_group_name_H-M   'P 1'
#
loop_
_entity.id
_entity.type
_entity.pdbx_description
1 polymer ?
#
loop_
_entity_poly.entity_id
_entity_poly.type
_entity_poly.pdbx_seq_one_letter_code
_entity_poly.pdbx_strand_id
1 'polypeptide(L)'
;MVASAILVVGTRSLLSPAGDESFSGDGAEPPASPIAGLEILGQSIVEHTITRLHSAGISAVSIVREGGFSLTAGRRFVPDVLMKQARKGFERVLLIRLGAYAEVDIADLLRFHGDADAAVTRVCDASGPLDFWVLDSTPGRRSRLNLDSPSDFNPPSDYLTRGYVNRLADAHDLRRLVVDAFQGRCAVKPRGREVKPGVWIDDGARVHHSARVVAPAYIGRGTRVRAAALITRFSNLERRCLVDYGTAIEDSSVLPYTHVGRGLDVAHAVVEGSRLVNLSRNVALTIRDANLIGPTVSRRHWFGYGGKKAGVAAPITETFEIEPVPHVALRPRAALRILSKGEV
;
A
#
# COMPACT_ATOMS: atom_id res chain seq x y z
N MET A 1 -24.26 1.30 -15.42
CA MET A 1 -23.00 0.83 -16.01
C MET A 1 -22.30 -0.04 -14.99
N VAL A 2 -22.01 -1.29 -15.34
CA VAL A 2 -21.38 -2.25 -14.42
C VAL A 2 -19.89 -2.28 -14.74
N ALA A 3 -19.08 -1.66 -13.87
CA ALA A 3 -17.64 -1.63 -14.02
C ALA A 3 -16.95 -2.54 -13.00
N SER A 4 -15.88 -3.20 -13.41
CA SER A 4 -14.97 -3.94 -12.52
C SER A 4 -13.58 -3.31 -12.55
N ALA A 5 -12.76 -3.56 -11.53
CA ALA A 5 -11.38 -3.12 -11.49
C ALA A 5 -10.42 -4.30 -11.29
N ILE A 6 -9.26 -4.21 -11.95
CA ILE A 6 -8.16 -5.15 -11.84
C ILE A 6 -6.93 -4.34 -11.39
N LEU A 7 -6.42 -4.67 -10.22
CA LEU A 7 -5.20 -4.10 -9.68
C LEU A 7 -4.05 -5.04 -9.97
N VAL A 8 -3.01 -4.53 -10.63
CA VAL A 8 -1.80 -5.28 -10.93
C VAL A 8 -0.70 -4.84 -9.98
N VAL A 9 -0.20 -5.79 -9.19
CA VAL A 9 0.85 -5.59 -8.20
C VAL A 9 2.20 -5.99 -8.80
N GLY A 10 3.04 -4.98 -9.03
CA GLY A 10 4.42 -5.17 -9.49
C GLY A 10 5.37 -5.65 -8.40
N THR A 11 6.59 -6.00 -8.82
CA THR A 11 7.71 -6.40 -7.92
C THR A 11 8.66 -5.25 -7.59
N ARG A 12 8.47 -4.07 -8.19
CA ARG A 12 9.31 -2.90 -7.98
C ARG A 12 9.23 -2.43 -6.52
N SER A 13 10.39 -2.15 -5.93
CA SER A 13 10.52 -1.54 -4.60
C SER A 13 11.26 -0.19 -4.70
N LEU A 14 11.00 0.72 -3.75
CA LEU A 14 11.62 2.06 -3.69
C LEU A 14 12.97 2.05 -2.98
N LEU A 15 13.24 1.04 -2.16
CA LEU A 15 14.42 0.99 -1.27
C LEU A 15 15.44 -0.07 -1.67
N SER A 16 15.17 -0.80 -2.76
CA SER A 16 16.18 -1.65 -3.39
C SER A 16 17.05 -0.83 -4.35
N PRO A 17 18.39 -0.88 -4.23
CA PRO A 17 19.25 -0.28 -5.23
C PRO A 17 19.00 -0.91 -6.60
N ALA A 18 18.91 -0.09 -7.64
CA ALA A 18 18.86 -0.58 -9.00
C ALA A 18 20.22 -1.22 -9.35
N GLY A 19 20.32 -2.56 -9.33
CA GLY A 19 21.47 -3.26 -9.92
C GLY A 19 22.07 -4.45 -9.17
N ASP A 20 21.69 -4.76 -7.92
CA ASP A 20 22.29 -5.91 -7.21
C ASP A 20 21.41 -7.16 -7.28
N GLU A 21 21.48 -7.88 -8.41
CA GLU A 21 21.10 -9.31 -8.48
C GLU A 21 22.19 -10.25 -7.93
N SER A 22 23.19 -9.72 -7.23
CA SER A 22 24.44 -10.40 -6.88
C SER A 22 24.59 -10.66 -5.38
N PHE A 23 23.55 -11.08 -4.67
CA PHE A 23 23.71 -11.67 -3.34
C PHE A 23 22.82 -12.90 -3.13
N SER A 24 23.15 -13.97 -3.84
CA SER A 24 22.78 -15.35 -3.48
C SER A 24 23.78 -15.88 -2.43
N GLY A 25 23.61 -15.43 -1.18
CA GLY A 25 24.26 -16.02 -0.01
C GLY A 25 23.20 -16.49 0.98
N ASP A 26 23.52 -17.51 1.79
CA ASP A 26 22.65 -18.26 2.72
C ASP A 26 22.14 -17.43 3.94
N GLY A 27 21.95 -16.12 3.75
CA GLY A 27 21.48 -15.14 4.71
C GLY A 27 20.89 -13.89 4.04
N ALA A 28 20.38 -14.02 2.80
CA ALA A 28 19.81 -12.93 2.03
C ALA A 28 18.69 -12.20 2.80
N GLU A 29 18.86 -10.89 3.00
CA GLU A 29 17.84 -10.05 3.60
C GLU A 29 16.55 -10.12 2.78
N PRO A 30 15.37 -10.09 3.43
CA PRO A 30 14.12 -10.08 2.68
C PRO A 30 14.10 -8.90 1.69
N PRO A 31 13.59 -9.11 0.47
CA PRO A 31 13.48 -8.04 -0.51
C PRO A 31 12.64 -6.91 0.08
N ALA A 32 13.02 -5.67 -0.24
CA ALA A 32 12.28 -4.49 0.17
C ALA A 32 10.83 -4.58 -0.32
N SER A 33 9.88 -4.00 0.43
CA SER A 33 8.47 -4.17 0.12
C SER A 33 8.15 -3.61 -1.26
N PRO A 34 7.30 -4.28 -2.06
CA PRO A 34 6.87 -3.74 -3.34
C PRO A 34 6.06 -2.47 -3.10
N ILE A 35 6.10 -1.52 -4.05
CA ILE A 35 5.41 -0.23 -3.96
C ILE A 35 3.94 -0.42 -3.53
N ALA A 36 3.24 -1.36 -4.16
CA ALA A 36 1.85 -1.67 -3.87
C ALA A 36 1.58 -2.02 -2.39
N GLY A 37 2.55 -2.68 -1.73
CA GLY A 37 2.47 -3.10 -0.34
C GLY A 37 3.01 -2.09 0.66
N LEU A 38 3.55 -0.96 0.20
CA LEU A 38 4.03 0.10 1.09
C LEU A 38 2.86 0.70 1.86
N GLU A 39 3.02 0.78 3.17
CA GLU A 39 2.09 1.50 4.03
C GLU A 39 2.37 2.99 4.02
N ILE A 40 1.30 3.74 3.90
CA ILE A 40 1.28 5.19 4.03
C ILE A 40 0.21 5.50 5.05
N LEU A 41 0.65 5.86 6.25
CA LEU A 41 -0.18 6.27 7.37
C LEU A 41 -1.20 5.18 7.79
N GLY A 42 -0.75 3.92 7.83
CA GLY A 42 -1.50 2.77 8.35
C GLY A 42 -2.31 1.96 7.34
N GLN A 43 -2.22 2.31 6.06
CA GLN A 43 -2.89 1.58 4.97
C GLN A 43 -1.94 1.44 3.79
N SER A 44 -2.01 0.28 3.11
CA SER A 44 -1.23 0.05 1.90
C SER A 44 -1.76 0.83 0.71
N ILE A 45 -0.94 1.06 -0.31
CA ILE A 45 -1.38 1.68 -1.57
C ILE A 45 -2.51 0.90 -2.22
N VAL A 46 -2.45 -0.44 -2.16
CA VAL A 46 -3.56 -1.32 -2.59
C VAL A 46 -4.84 -0.96 -1.85
N GLU A 47 -4.82 -0.92 -0.52
CA GLU A 47 -5.99 -0.62 0.30
C GLU A 47 -6.55 0.78 0.04
N HIS A 48 -5.69 1.79 -0.10
CA HIS A 48 -6.09 3.15 -0.48
C HIS A 48 -6.80 3.16 -1.84
N THR A 49 -6.24 2.46 -2.83
CA THR A 49 -6.82 2.38 -4.18
C THR A 49 -8.16 1.65 -4.16
N ILE A 50 -8.25 0.51 -3.46
CA ILE A 50 -9.50 -0.25 -3.31
C ILE A 50 -10.59 0.59 -2.63
N THR A 51 -10.25 1.28 -1.54
CA THR A 51 -11.20 2.13 -0.81
C THR A 51 -11.77 3.22 -1.71
N ARG A 52 -10.93 3.79 -2.58
CA ARG A 52 -11.37 4.81 -3.55
C ARG A 52 -12.22 4.23 -4.66
N LEU A 53 -11.88 3.05 -5.20
CA LEU A 53 -12.71 2.34 -6.18
C LEU A 53 -14.09 2.01 -5.61
N HIS A 54 -14.16 1.52 -4.37
CA HIS A 54 -15.43 1.27 -3.68
C HIS A 54 -16.24 2.54 -3.45
N SER A 55 -15.57 3.63 -3.05
CA SER A 55 -16.22 4.95 -2.88
C SER A 55 -16.78 5.50 -4.20
N ALA A 56 -16.17 5.13 -5.33
CA ALA A 56 -16.66 5.46 -6.67
C ALA A 56 -17.74 4.49 -7.19
N GLY A 57 -18.16 3.49 -6.42
CA GLY A 57 -19.21 2.54 -6.79
C GLY A 57 -18.73 1.27 -7.50
N ILE A 58 -17.41 1.04 -7.59
CA ILE A 58 -16.85 -0.21 -8.12
C ILE A 58 -16.72 -1.22 -6.98
N SER A 59 -17.61 -2.20 -6.93
CA SER A 59 -17.59 -3.26 -5.90
C SER A 59 -16.73 -4.47 -6.28
N ALA A 60 -16.56 -4.73 -7.58
CA ALA A 60 -15.81 -5.87 -8.07
C ALA A 60 -14.35 -5.50 -8.34
N VAL A 61 -13.46 -5.78 -7.38
CA VAL A 61 -12.02 -5.56 -7.51
C VAL A 61 -11.28 -6.90 -7.49
N SER A 62 -10.40 -7.14 -8.46
CA SER A 62 -9.53 -8.32 -8.54
C SER A 62 -8.07 -7.89 -8.47
N ILE A 63 -7.24 -8.58 -7.69
CA ILE A 63 -5.81 -8.27 -7.56
C ILE A 63 -5.00 -9.37 -8.26
N VAL A 64 -4.04 -8.98 -9.09
CA VAL A 64 -3.19 -9.87 -9.89
C VAL A 64 -1.73 -9.49 -9.66
N ARG A 65 -0.85 -10.47 -9.52
CA ARG A 65 0.60 -10.25 -9.39
C ARG A 65 1.26 -10.17 -10.77
N GLU A 66 2.23 -9.27 -10.93
CA GLU A 66 2.88 -8.99 -12.22
C GLU A 66 3.77 -10.12 -12.76
N GLY A 67 4.07 -11.16 -11.97
CA GLY A 67 4.92 -12.30 -12.42
C GLY A 67 4.44 -13.04 -13.68
N GLY A 68 3.22 -12.76 -14.17
CA GLY A 68 2.70 -13.21 -15.48
C GLY A 68 2.08 -12.10 -16.34
N PHE A 69 2.31 -10.83 -16.00
CA PHE A 69 1.65 -9.67 -16.62
C PHE A 69 2.69 -8.71 -17.18
N SER A 70 2.69 -8.50 -18.49
CA SER A 70 3.54 -7.48 -19.11
C SER A 70 2.73 -6.68 -20.11
N LEU A 71 2.46 -5.42 -19.78
CA LEU A 71 1.85 -4.47 -20.71
C LEU A 71 2.85 -3.97 -21.74
N THR A 72 4.15 -4.07 -21.43
CA THR A 72 5.23 -3.76 -22.37
C THR A 72 5.55 -4.91 -23.32
N ALA A 73 5.12 -6.15 -23.02
CA ALA A 73 5.46 -7.35 -23.80
C ALA A 73 4.26 -8.16 -24.31
N GLY A 74 3.10 -7.53 -24.58
CA GLY A 74 2.05 -8.07 -25.46
C GLY A 74 1.57 -9.51 -25.16
N ARG A 75 1.72 -10.01 -23.93
CA ARG A 75 1.51 -11.44 -23.65
C ARG A 75 0.14 -11.69 -23.03
N ARG A 76 -0.75 -12.30 -23.85
CA ARG A 76 -1.87 -13.24 -23.63
C ARG A 76 -2.78 -13.19 -22.37
N PHE A 77 -2.40 -12.56 -21.26
CA PHE A 77 -3.13 -12.64 -19.99
C PHE A 77 -4.26 -11.61 -19.87
N VAL A 78 -4.10 -10.42 -20.47
CA VAL A 78 -5.14 -9.37 -20.46
C VAL A 78 -6.45 -9.84 -21.11
N PRO A 79 -6.45 -10.54 -22.26
CA PRO A 79 -7.65 -11.12 -22.86
C PRO A 79 -8.35 -12.13 -21.96
N ASP A 80 -7.62 -13.05 -21.33
CA ASP A 80 -8.23 -14.10 -20.49
C ASP A 80 -8.92 -13.50 -19.27
N VAL A 81 -8.32 -12.48 -18.65
CA VAL A 81 -8.93 -11.79 -17.51
C VAL A 81 -10.10 -10.92 -17.94
N LEU A 82 -10.00 -10.20 -19.07
CA LEU A 82 -11.10 -9.44 -19.67
C LEU A 82 -12.28 -10.36 -20.01
N MET A 83 -12.03 -11.52 -20.64
CA MET A 83 -13.06 -12.51 -20.96
C MET A 83 -13.73 -13.07 -19.70
N LYS A 84 -12.97 -13.29 -18.62
CA LYS A 84 -13.54 -13.67 -17.32
C LYS A 84 -14.46 -12.58 -16.75
N GLN A 85 -14.10 -11.31 -16.88
CA GLN A 85 -14.96 -10.21 -16.41
C GLN A 85 -16.18 -9.99 -17.31
N ALA A 86 -16.02 -10.13 -18.63
CA ALA A 86 -17.12 -10.07 -19.59
C ALA A 86 -18.17 -11.17 -19.32
N ARG A 87 -17.72 -12.41 -19.02
CA ARG A 87 -18.61 -13.51 -18.61
C ARG A 87 -19.37 -13.23 -17.31
N LYS A 88 -18.86 -12.36 -16.44
CA LYS A 88 -19.53 -11.91 -15.21
C LYS A 88 -20.51 -10.75 -15.46
N GLY A 89 -20.64 -10.27 -16.69
CA GLY A 89 -21.57 -9.20 -17.07
C GLY A 89 -21.06 -7.78 -16.83
N PHE A 90 -19.75 -7.61 -16.56
CA PHE A 90 -19.15 -6.27 -16.52
C PHE A 90 -18.99 -5.76 -17.94
N GLU A 91 -19.38 -4.52 -18.21
CA GLU A 91 -19.24 -3.86 -19.53
C GLU A 91 -17.88 -3.16 -19.65
N ARG A 92 -17.36 -2.65 -18.53
CA ARG A 92 -16.12 -1.89 -18.47
C ARG A 92 -15.20 -2.44 -17.41
N VAL A 93 -13.90 -2.42 -17.70
CA VAL A 93 -12.85 -2.95 -16.85
C VAL A 93 -11.78 -1.89 -16.67
N LEU A 94 -11.57 -1.45 -15.43
CA LEU A 94 -10.45 -0.62 -15.04
C LEU A 94 -9.24 -1.50 -14.81
N LEU A 95 -8.11 -1.13 -15.38
CA LEU A 95 -6.84 -1.81 -15.20
C LEU A 95 -5.85 -0.83 -14.61
N ILE A 96 -5.35 -1.10 -13.41
CA ILE A 96 -4.45 -0.20 -12.69
C ILE A 96 -3.22 -0.99 -12.29
N ARG A 97 -2.06 -0.64 -12.84
CA ARG A 97 -0.80 -1.17 -12.32
C ARG A 97 -0.32 -0.25 -11.20
N LEU A 98 -0.14 -0.83 -10.02
CA LEU A 98 0.23 -0.11 -8.82
C LEU A 98 1.72 0.24 -8.85
N GLY A 99 2.02 1.33 -9.56
CA GLY A 99 3.35 1.96 -9.63
C GLY A 99 3.34 3.43 -9.25
N ALA A 100 2.17 4.07 -9.25
CA ALA A 100 1.95 5.47 -8.86
C ALA A 100 0.67 5.57 -8.03
N TYR A 101 0.58 6.59 -7.18
CA TYR A 101 -0.64 6.96 -6.47
C TYR A 101 -1.30 8.14 -7.18
N ALA A 102 -2.48 7.93 -7.78
CA ALA A 102 -3.17 8.95 -8.56
C ALA A 102 -4.64 9.08 -8.14
N GLU A 103 -5.08 10.31 -7.93
CA GLU A 103 -6.43 10.67 -7.57
C GLU A 103 -7.29 10.96 -8.78
N VAL A 104 -7.73 9.89 -9.44
CA VAL A 104 -8.57 9.97 -10.63
C VAL A 104 -10.06 10.01 -10.23
N ASP A 105 -10.83 10.89 -10.87
CA ASP A 105 -12.30 10.85 -10.83
C ASP A 105 -12.78 9.72 -11.75
N ILE A 106 -13.17 8.61 -11.14
CA ILE A 106 -13.56 7.40 -11.86
C ILE A 106 -14.88 7.59 -12.61
N ALA A 107 -15.80 8.39 -12.08
CA ALA A 107 -17.09 8.62 -12.72
C ALA A 107 -16.91 9.44 -14.00
N ASP A 108 -16.09 10.49 -13.94
CA ASP A 108 -15.73 11.32 -15.09
C ASP A 108 -14.94 10.53 -16.14
N LEU A 109 -13.95 9.75 -15.70
CA LEU A 109 -13.18 8.87 -16.59
C LEU A 109 -14.07 7.86 -17.34
N LEU A 110 -15.03 7.24 -16.65
CA LEU A 110 -15.96 6.31 -17.30
C LEU A 110 -16.90 7.02 -18.27
N ARG A 111 -17.34 8.25 -17.99
CA ARG A 111 -18.13 9.04 -18.94
C ARG A 111 -17.32 9.37 -20.19
N PHE A 112 -16.11 9.91 -20.00
CA PHE A 112 -15.19 10.22 -21.09
C PHE A 112 -14.90 9.00 -21.98
N HIS A 113 -14.66 7.83 -21.39
CA HIS A 113 -14.46 6.59 -22.14
C HIS A 113 -15.68 6.22 -22.99
N GLY A 114 -16.89 6.38 -22.44
CA GLY A 114 -18.13 6.11 -23.17
C GLY A 114 -18.39 7.11 -24.30
N ASP A 115 -18.11 8.39 -24.08
CA ASP A 115 -18.31 9.45 -25.08
C ASP A 115 -17.27 9.36 -26.21
N ALA A 116 -16.06 8.89 -25.90
CA ALA A 116 -14.98 8.73 -26.87
C ALA A 116 -15.17 7.51 -27.81
N ASP A 117 -16.09 6.58 -27.49
CA ASP A 117 -16.30 5.29 -28.20
C ASP A 117 -14.97 4.56 -28.49
N ALA A 118 -14.03 4.66 -27.55
CA ALA A 118 -12.68 4.13 -27.69
C ALA A 118 -12.57 2.81 -26.94
N ALA A 119 -12.01 1.76 -27.57
CA ALA A 119 -11.83 0.46 -26.91
C ALA A 119 -10.90 0.52 -25.69
N VAL A 120 -9.96 1.48 -25.66
CA VAL A 120 -9.04 1.72 -24.56
C VAL A 120 -8.89 3.21 -24.31
N THR A 121 -9.06 3.61 -23.06
CA THR A 121 -8.73 4.96 -22.57
C THR A 121 -7.58 4.85 -21.58
N ARG A 122 -6.55 5.67 -21.75
CA ARG A 122 -5.41 5.75 -20.84
C ARG A 122 -5.50 7.03 -20.02
N VAL A 123 -5.13 6.95 -18.74
CA VAL A 123 -5.06 8.14 -17.89
C VAL A 123 -3.66 8.76 -17.99
N CYS A 124 -3.61 10.07 -18.15
CA CYS A 124 -2.40 10.87 -18.18
C CYS A 124 -2.48 11.97 -17.11
N ASP A 125 -1.33 12.40 -16.59
CA ASP A 125 -1.19 13.64 -15.83
C ASP A 125 -0.46 14.70 -16.68
N ALA A 126 -0.17 15.86 -16.11
CA ALA A 126 0.58 16.93 -16.78
C ALA A 126 2.03 16.53 -17.16
N SER A 127 2.59 15.50 -16.53
CA SER A 127 3.93 14.96 -16.78
C SER A 127 3.93 13.76 -17.75
N GLY A 128 2.76 13.30 -18.21
CA GLY A 128 2.60 12.25 -19.21
C GLY A 128 1.74 11.07 -18.75
N PRO A 129 1.85 9.91 -19.41
CA PRO A 129 0.98 8.78 -19.14
C PRO A 129 1.19 8.17 -17.74
N LEU A 130 0.11 7.64 -17.19
CA LEU A 130 0.09 6.83 -15.97
C LEU A 130 -0.27 5.38 -16.31
N ASP A 131 0.10 4.45 -15.42
CA ASP A 131 -0.23 3.03 -15.58
C ASP A 131 -1.68 2.72 -15.14
N PHE A 132 -2.64 3.46 -15.72
CA PHE A 132 -4.06 3.36 -15.42
C PHE A 132 -4.84 3.41 -16.74
N TRP A 133 -5.66 2.40 -16.98
CA TRP A 133 -6.43 2.24 -18.20
C TRP A 133 -7.90 1.87 -17.92
N VAL A 134 -8.78 2.21 -18.87
CA VAL A 134 -10.16 1.72 -18.96
C VAL A 134 -10.31 0.97 -20.27
N LEU A 135 -10.93 -0.20 -20.18
CA LEU A 135 -11.11 -1.15 -21.26
C LEU A 135 -12.58 -1.53 -21.36
N ASP A 136 -13.09 -1.67 -22.57
CA ASP A 136 -14.38 -2.34 -22.79
C ASP A 136 -14.22 -3.86 -22.68
N SER A 137 -15.15 -4.51 -21.99
CA SER A 137 -15.12 -5.96 -21.76
C SER A 137 -15.58 -6.77 -22.98
N THR A 138 -16.52 -6.21 -23.74
CA THR A 138 -16.96 -6.73 -25.02
C THR A 138 -16.27 -5.92 -26.10
N PRO A 139 -15.29 -6.49 -26.83
CA PRO A 139 -14.71 -5.77 -27.95
C PRO A 139 -15.84 -5.47 -28.95
N GLY A 140 -16.14 -4.18 -29.13
CA GLY A 140 -17.02 -3.74 -30.20
C GLY A 140 -16.53 -4.31 -31.55
N ARG A 141 -17.45 -4.51 -32.50
CA ARG A 141 -17.25 -5.17 -33.81
C ARG A 141 -16.07 -4.64 -34.68
N ARG A 142 -15.33 -3.62 -34.22
CA ARG A 142 -14.16 -3.00 -34.88
C ARG A 142 -12.86 -3.05 -34.08
N SER A 143 -12.86 -3.54 -32.85
CA SER A 143 -11.67 -3.57 -31.98
C SER A 143 -11.29 -5.01 -31.67
N ARG A 144 -10.81 -5.72 -32.69
CA ARG A 144 -9.95 -6.87 -32.44
C ARG A 144 -8.70 -6.31 -31.76
N LEU A 145 -8.62 -6.45 -30.44
CA LEU A 145 -7.39 -6.25 -29.67
C LEU A 145 -6.37 -7.26 -30.20
N ASN A 146 -5.67 -6.91 -31.29
CA ASN A 146 -4.49 -7.64 -31.73
C ASN A 146 -3.39 -7.32 -30.71
N LEU A 147 -3.39 -8.12 -29.64
CA LEU A 147 -2.41 -8.03 -28.55
C LEU A 147 -0.99 -8.43 -29.00
N ASP A 148 -0.84 -8.87 -30.25
CA ASP A 148 0.39 -9.43 -30.81
C ASP A 148 1.32 -8.35 -31.42
N SER A 149 0.91 -7.07 -31.49
CA SER A 149 1.76 -6.00 -32.03
C SER A 149 1.59 -4.66 -31.30
N PRO A 150 2.68 -4.05 -30.79
CA PRO A 150 2.65 -2.76 -30.09
C PRO A 150 2.25 -1.56 -30.97
N SER A 151 2.15 -1.76 -32.28
CA SER A 151 1.90 -0.72 -33.28
C SER A 151 0.43 -0.57 -33.71
N ASP A 152 -0.44 -1.51 -33.32
CA ASP A 152 -1.88 -1.50 -33.69
C ASP A 152 -2.80 -1.02 -32.55
N PHE A 153 -2.24 -0.38 -31.52
CA PHE A 153 -3.04 0.42 -30.58
C PHE A 153 -3.67 1.58 -31.37
N ASN A 154 -4.95 1.45 -31.73
CA ASN A 154 -5.81 2.60 -32.03
C ASN A 154 -5.50 3.67 -30.96
N PRO A 155 -5.22 4.93 -31.32
CA PRO A 155 -4.61 5.88 -30.40
C PRO A 155 -5.37 5.86 -29.08
N PRO A 156 -4.69 5.61 -27.95
CA PRO A 156 -5.35 5.59 -26.66
C PRO A 156 -6.07 6.93 -26.51
N SER A 157 -7.37 6.88 -26.24
CA SER A 157 -8.07 8.09 -25.83
C SER A 157 -7.44 8.50 -24.50
N ASP A 158 -6.68 9.58 -24.50
CA ASP A 158 -5.90 10.02 -23.34
C ASP A 158 -6.78 10.94 -22.49
N TYR A 159 -7.15 10.44 -21.31
CA TYR A 159 -7.89 11.18 -20.30
C TYR A 159 -6.89 11.90 -19.37
N LEU A 160 -6.93 13.24 -19.36
CA LEU A 160 -6.09 14.03 -18.47
C LEU A 160 -6.73 14.15 -17.08
N THR A 161 -6.13 13.50 -16.08
CA THR A 161 -6.57 13.66 -14.70
C THR A 161 -6.13 15.02 -14.14
N ARG A 162 -7.02 15.67 -13.39
CA ARG A 162 -6.75 16.93 -12.68
C ARG A 162 -6.51 16.76 -11.18
N GLY A 163 -6.65 15.53 -10.68
CA GLY A 163 -6.45 15.25 -9.26
C GLY A 163 -4.99 15.15 -8.86
N TYR A 164 -4.76 14.88 -7.58
CA TYR A 164 -3.43 14.70 -7.03
C TYR A 164 -2.73 13.47 -7.65
N VAL A 165 -1.48 13.62 -8.09
CA VAL A 165 -0.68 12.51 -8.63
C VAL A 165 0.69 12.50 -7.98
N ASN A 166 1.09 11.32 -7.51
CA ASN A 166 2.44 11.04 -7.06
C ASN A 166 2.95 9.77 -7.73
N ARG A 167 4.00 9.90 -8.53
CA ARG A 167 4.53 8.81 -9.35
C ARG A 167 5.26 7.73 -8.57
N LEU A 168 5.57 7.98 -7.29
CA LEU A 168 6.29 7.03 -6.42
C LEU A 168 7.51 6.46 -7.14
N ALA A 169 8.31 7.36 -7.72
CA ALA A 169 9.50 6.98 -8.46
C ALA A 169 10.64 6.56 -7.51
N ASP A 170 10.73 7.20 -6.35
CA ASP A 170 11.80 7.02 -5.37
C ASP A 170 11.30 7.24 -3.93
N ALA A 171 12.23 7.21 -2.97
CA ALA A 171 11.94 7.47 -1.57
C ALA A 171 11.52 8.92 -1.29
N HIS A 172 11.96 9.90 -2.10
CA HIS A 172 11.54 11.29 -1.98
C HIS A 172 10.07 11.45 -2.32
N ASP A 173 9.61 10.79 -3.37
CA ASP A 173 8.21 10.76 -3.77
C ASP A 173 7.31 10.16 -2.68
N LEU A 174 7.76 9.08 -2.03
CA LEU A 174 7.06 8.51 -0.87
C LEU A 174 6.98 9.51 0.28
N ARG A 175 8.10 10.16 0.62
CA ARG A 175 8.13 11.16 1.69
C ARG A 175 7.19 12.32 1.38
N ARG A 176 7.21 12.82 0.13
CA ARG A 176 6.31 13.86 -0.36
C ARG A 176 4.86 13.45 -0.21
N LEU A 177 4.50 12.22 -0.58
CA LEU A 177 3.13 11.72 -0.42
C LEU A 177 2.66 11.78 1.04
N VAL A 178 3.52 11.41 1.99
CA VAL A 178 3.18 11.48 3.42
C VAL A 178 3.04 12.93 3.90
N VAL A 179 3.95 13.84 3.51
CA VAL A 179 3.83 15.27 3.84
C VAL A 179 2.53 15.84 3.29
N ASP A 180 2.20 15.52 2.04
CA ASP A 180 1.00 15.98 1.36
C ASP A 180 -0.27 15.48 2.04
N ALA A 181 -0.26 14.23 2.52
CA ALA A 181 -1.34 13.65 3.31
C ALA A 181 -1.54 14.39 4.64
N PHE A 182 -0.47 14.68 5.38
CA PHE A 182 -0.57 15.44 6.63
C PHE A 182 -1.05 16.89 6.42
N GLN A 183 -0.73 17.48 5.28
CA GLN A 183 -1.17 18.83 4.91
C GLN A 183 -2.58 18.86 4.29
N GLY A 184 -3.21 17.70 4.06
CA GLY A 184 -4.52 17.60 3.43
C GLY A 184 -4.51 17.94 1.93
N ARG A 185 -3.37 17.83 1.25
CA ARG A 185 -3.23 18.06 -0.20
C ARG A 185 -3.65 16.86 -1.04
N CYS A 186 -3.78 15.69 -0.43
CA CYS A 186 -4.32 14.48 -1.05
C CYS A 186 -5.40 13.86 -0.15
N ALA A 187 -6.16 12.92 -0.71
CA ALA A 187 -7.25 12.22 -0.04
C ALA A 187 -6.77 11.17 0.98
N VAL A 188 -5.48 10.85 1.02
CA VAL A 188 -4.89 9.94 2.02
C VAL A 188 -5.05 10.57 3.40
N LYS A 189 -5.65 9.80 4.33
CA LYS A 189 -5.82 10.22 5.73
C LYS A 189 -5.10 9.26 6.66
N PRO A 190 -4.46 9.77 7.74
CA PRO A 190 -3.92 8.90 8.76
C PRO A 190 -5.00 8.02 9.38
N ARG A 191 -4.71 6.72 9.48
CA ARG A 191 -5.55 5.78 10.19
C ARG A 191 -5.52 6.05 11.70
N GLY A 192 -6.53 5.59 12.43
CA GLY A 192 -6.56 5.65 13.88
C GLY A 192 -7.17 6.94 14.43
N ARG A 193 -6.95 7.18 15.73
CA ARG A 193 -7.55 8.31 16.44
C ARG A 193 -6.57 9.47 16.51
N GLU A 194 -7.06 10.64 16.14
CA GLU A 194 -6.37 11.90 16.43
C GLU A 194 -6.48 12.20 17.93
N VAL A 195 -5.39 11.98 18.67
CA VAL A 195 -5.32 12.20 20.12
C VAL A 195 -5.06 13.67 20.47
N LYS A 196 -4.40 14.40 19.57
CA LYS A 196 -4.15 15.84 19.62
C LYS A 196 -4.17 16.39 18.20
N PRO A 197 -4.46 17.68 17.97
CA PRO A 197 -4.39 18.28 16.64
C PRO A 197 -3.06 17.95 15.95
N GLY A 198 -3.12 17.26 14.81
CA GLY A 198 -1.97 16.82 14.05
C GLY A 198 -1.23 15.59 14.59
N VAL A 199 -1.72 14.90 15.62
CA VAL A 199 -1.11 13.68 16.15
C VAL A 199 -2.10 12.52 16.13
N TRP A 200 -1.79 11.52 15.32
CA TRP A 200 -2.62 10.34 15.13
C TRP A 200 -1.94 9.10 15.71
N ILE A 201 -2.73 8.30 16.43
CA ILE A 201 -2.30 7.03 17.02
C ILE A 201 -3.29 5.95 16.62
N ASP A 202 -2.77 4.91 15.97
CA ASP A 202 -3.53 3.74 15.52
C ASP A 202 -3.58 2.63 16.59
N ASP A 203 -4.43 1.65 16.35
CA ASP A 203 -4.83 0.65 17.33
C ASP A 203 -3.65 -0.16 17.89
N GLY A 204 -3.62 -0.31 19.21
CA GLY A 204 -2.59 -1.11 19.90
C GLY A 204 -1.21 -0.48 19.94
N ALA A 205 -1.02 0.73 19.40
CA ALA A 205 0.20 1.49 19.60
C ALA A 205 0.40 1.83 21.09
N ARG A 206 1.65 1.77 21.56
CA ARG A 206 2.03 2.08 22.95
C ARG A 206 3.12 3.13 22.96
N VAL A 207 2.78 4.31 23.45
CA VAL A 207 3.71 5.43 23.61
C VAL A 207 4.01 5.61 25.10
N HIS A 208 5.29 5.61 25.46
CA HIS A 208 5.72 5.84 26.84
C HIS A 208 5.38 7.27 27.29
N HIS A 209 5.05 7.47 28.56
CA HIS A 209 4.62 8.78 29.09
C HIS A 209 5.69 9.88 28.97
N SER A 210 6.98 9.51 28.93
CA SER A 210 8.10 10.44 28.74
C SER A 210 8.51 10.64 27.27
N ALA A 211 7.90 9.92 26.33
CA ALA A 211 8.12 10.16 24.91
C ALA A 211 7.41 11.44 24.48
N ARG A 212 8.04 12.20 23.59
CA ARG A 212 7.52 13.45 23.06
C ARG A 212 7.13 13.25 21.61
N VAL A 213 5.82 13.31 21.34
CA VAL A 213 5.28 13.29 19.98
C VAL A 213 4.76 14.69 19.66
N VAL A 214 5.37 15.32 18.67
CA VAL A 214 5.08 16.69 18.23
C VAL A 214 4.39 16.63 16.88
N ALA A 215 3.29 17.35 16.75
CA ALA A 215 2.54 17.42 15.51
C ALA A 215 3.35 18.08 14.36
N PRO A 216 3.11 17.71 13.09
CA PRO A 216 2.32 16.56 12.67
C PRO A 216 3.08 15.23 12.84
N ALA A 217 2.42 14.18 13.35
CA ALA A 217 3.03 12.87 13.52
C ALA A 217 2.01 11.73 13.53
N TYR A 218 2.40 10.59 12.97
CA TYR A 218 1.57 9.36 12.93
C TYR A 218 2.29 8.19 13.61
N ILE A 219 1.57 7.49 14.49
CA ILE A 219 2.03 6.28 15.18
C ILE A 219 1.14 5.09 14.80
N GLY A 220 1.69 4.16 14.04
CA GLY A 220 0.96 3.06 13.43
C GLY A 220 0.64 1.89 14.35
N ARG A 221 -0.19 0.99 13.84
CA ARG A 221 -0.77 -0.13 14.60
C ARG A 221 0.28 -0.97 15.32
N GLY A 222 0.11 -1.16 16.63
CA GLY A 222 1.00 -2.03 17.41
C GLY A 222 2.45 -1.52 17.56
N THR A 223 2.73 -0.27 17.17
CA THR A 223 4.04 0.36 17.29
C THR A 223 4.34 0.72 18.73
N ARG A 224 5.60 0.56 19.15
CA ARG A 224 6.06 0.84 20.50
C ARG A 224 7.09 1.96 20.48
N VAL A 225 6.79 3.04 21.21
CA VAL A 225 7.69 4.18 21.38
C VAL A 225 8.17 4.19 22.83
N ARG A 226 9.49 3.98 23.02
CA ARG A 226 10.12 3.89 24.35
C ARG A 226 10.30 5.27 25.00
N ALA A 227 10.78 5.25 26.24
CA ALA A 227 10.98 6.44 27.06
C ALA A 227 11.98 7.42 26.41
N ALA A 228 11.73 8.71 26.58
CA ALA A 228 12.57 9.81 26.07
C ALA A 228 12.76 9.86 24.54
N ALA A 229 11.99 9.09 23.76
CA ALA A 229 12.00 9.23 22.31
C ALA A 229 11.29 10.52 21.87
N LEU A 230 11.78 11.14 20.79
CA LEU A 230 11.21 12.34 20.18
C LEU A 230 10.75 12.02 18.76
N ILE A 231 9.50 12.31 18.43
CA ILE A 231 8.94 12.12 17.09
C ILE A 231 8.35 13.46 16.65
N THR A 232 8.82 14.00 15.52
CA THR A 232 8.49 15.38 15.11
C THR A 232 8.54 15.59 13.60
N ARG A 233 8.06 16.76 13.14
CA ARG A 233 8.13 17.28 11.76
C ARG A 233 7.59 16.30 10.71
N PHE A 234 6.29 16.00 10.74
CA PHE A 234 5.64 15.14 9.73
C PHE A 234 6.16 13.70 9.69
N SER A 235 6.73 13.20 10.80
CA SER A 235 7.24 11.83 10.87
C SER A 235 6.10 10.82 10.99
N ASN A 236 6.24 9.70 10.29
CA ASN A 236 5.30 8.58 10.34
C ASN A 236 6.04 7.32 10.78
N LEU A 237 5.44 6.61 11.72
CA LEU A 237 5.83 5.26 12.08
C LEU A 237 4.70 4.34 11.63
N GLU A 238 4.97 3.42 10.72
CA GLU A 238 3.96 2.47 10.25
C GLU A 238 3.74 1.32 11.25
N ARG A 239 3.07 0.24 10.85
CA ARG A 239 2.70 -0.83 11.78
C ARG A 239 3.91 -1.56 12.40
N ARG A 240 3.76 -1.92 13.68
CA ARG A 240 4.66 -2.80 14.44
C ARG A 240 6.12 -2.34 14.42
N CYS A 241 6.35 -1.04 14.44
CA CYS A 241 7.67 -0.47 14.61
C CYS A 241 8.07 -0.43 16.10
N LEU A 242 9.37 -0.41 16.37
CA LEU A 242 9.91 -0.25 17.72
C LEU A 242 10.94 0.87 17.71
N VAL A 243 10.67 1.96 18.42
CA VAL A 243 11.60 3.07 18.62
C VAL A 243 12.15 2.98 20.03
N ASP A 244 13.45 2.71 20.16
CA ASP A 244 14.13 2.54 21.43
C ASP A 244 14.40 3.87 22.16
N TYR A 245 15.01 3.77 23.34
CA TYR A 245 15.14 4.88 24.29
C TYR A 245 15.97 6.05 23.77
N GLY A 246 15.51 7.28 24.02
CA GLY A 246 16.27 8.49 23.72
C GLY A 246 16.48 8.77 22.22
N THR A 247 15.73 8.10 21.35
CA THR A 247 15.86 8.22 19.90
C THR A 247 15.01 9.36 19.37
N ALA A 248 15.60 10.18 18.49
CA ALA A 248 14.91 11.26 17.79
C ALA A 248 14.61 10.86 16.35
N ILE A 249 13.38 11.07 15.92
CA ILE A 249 12.89 10.84 14.56
C ILE A 249 12.28 12.14 14.07
N GLU A 250 12.88 12.68 13.01
CA GLU A 250 12.53 13.95 12.43
C GLU A 250 12.36 13.83 10.91
N ASP A 251 11.28 14.38 10.37
CA ASP A 251 11.03 14.43 8.93
C ASP A 251 11.25 13.08 8.21
N SER A 252 10.91 11.98 8.88
CA SER A 252 11.29 10.63 8.45
C SER A 252 10.10 9.68 8.40
N SER A 253 10.18 8.71 7.50
CA SER A 253 9.20 7.62 7.34
C SER A 253 9.82 6.30 7.80
N VAL A 254 9.27 5.72 8.87
CA VAL A 254 9.71 4.41 9.37
C VAL A 254 8.67 3.37 8.96
N LEU A 255 9.02 2.58 7.94
CA LEU A 255 8.14 1.59 7.32
C LEU A 255 7.89 0.38 8.21
N PRO A 256 6.87 -0.46 7.88
CA PRO A 256 6.42 -1.53 8.75
C PRO A 256 7.52 -2.45 9.26
N TYR A 257 7.33 -2.96 10.47
CA TYR A 257 8.24 -3.93 11.09
C TYR A 257 9.67 -3.44 11.29
N THR A 258 9.90 -2.13 11.38
CA THR A 258 11.23 -1.56 11.55
C THR A 258 11.53 -1.23 13.01
N HIS A 259 12.72 -1.63 13.45
CA HIS A 259 13.29 -1.30 14.74
C HIS A 259 14.34 -0.19 14.56
N VAL A 260 14.21 0.87 15.34
CA VAL A 260 15.21 1.94 15.46
C VAL A 260 15.75 1.91 16.88
N GLY A 261 17.05 1.66 16.98
CA GLY A 261 17.83 1.49 18.19
C GLY A 261 17.93 2.73 19.06
N ARG A 262 18.55 2.56 20.23
CA ARG A 262 18.68 3.58 21.28
C ARG A 262 19.58 4.74 20.88
N GLY A 263 19.20 5.96 21.26
CA GLY A 263 20.03 7.16 21.14
C GLY A 263 20.38 7.55 19.71
N LEU A 264 19.57 7.12 18.73
CA LEU A 264 19.76 7.47 17.33
C LEU A 264 19.07 8.80 17.00
N ASP A 265 19.65 9.53 16.05
CA ASP A 265 19.03 10.69 15.44
C ASP A 265 18.78 10.39 13.96
N VAL A 266 17.51 10.14 13.61
CA VAL A 266 17.07 9.78 12.27
C VAL A 266 16.32 10.98 11.68
N ALA A 267 16.99 11.70 10.80
CA ALA A 267 16.47 12.89 10.15
C ALA A 267 16.41 12.75 8.62
N HIS A 268 15.33 13.23 8.00
CA HIS A 268 15.14 13.27 6.55
C HIS A 268 15.37 11.90 5.88
N ALA A 269 14.83 10.82 6.46
CA ALA A 269 15.12 9.47 6.01
C ALA A 269 13.87 8.62 5.80
N VAL A 270 13.99 7.63 4.92
CA VAL A 270 13.05 6.51 4.82
C VAL A 270 13.76 5.24 5.28
N VAL A 271 13.17 4.56 6.27
CA VAL A 271 13.78 3.38 6.90
C VAL A 271 12.87 2.17 6.76
N GLU A 272 13.42 1.06 6.26
CA GLU A 272 12.72 -0.22 6.14
C GLU A 272 13.62 -1.38 6.54
N GLY A 273 13.28 -2.05 7.66
CA GLY A 273 14.09 -3.15 8.16
C GLY A 273 15.50 -2.66 8.50
N SER A 274 16.51 -3.12 7.77
CA SER A 274 17.92 -2.71 7.89
C SER A 274 18.32 -1.62 6.88
N ARG A 275 17.43 -1.23 5.97
CA ARG A 275 17.71 -0.26 4.91
C ARG A 275 17.32 1.14 5.37
N LEU A 276 18.22 2.10 5.15
CA LEU A 276 17.99 3.50 5.41
C LEU A 276 18.38 4.30 4.17
N VAL A 277 17.44 5.09 3.65
CA VAL A 277 17.69 6.04 2.58
C VAL A 277 17.61 7.44 3.16
N ASN A 278 18.73 8.16 3.16
CA ASN A 278 18.77 9.56 3.56
C ASN A 278 18.44 10.45 2.35
N LEU A 279 17.34 11.18 2.46
CA LEU A 279 16.79 12.01 1.39
C LEU A 279 17.59 13.29 1.16
N SER A 280 18.15 13.86 2.24
CA SER A 280 18.95 15.09 2.15
C SER A 280 20.30 14.88 1.45
N ARG A 281 20.89 13.69 1.64
CA ARG A 281 22.19 13.32 1.04
C ARG A 281 22.04 12.45 -0.21
N ASN A 282 20.84 11.96 -0.49
CA ASN A 282 20.54 11.00 -1.54
C ASN A 282 21.43 9.73 -1.46
N VAL A 283 21.56 9.17 -0.25
CA VAL A 283 22.39 7.97 0.01
C VAL A 283 21.53 6.86 0.58
N ALA A 284 21.64 5.66 -0.01
CA ALA A 284 21.07 4.42 0.52
C ALA A 284 22.13 3.63 1.29
N LEU A 285 21.79 3.16 2.49
CA LEU A 285 22.67 2.41 3.38
C LEU A 285 21.94 1.16 3.88
N THR A 286 22.66 0.05 3.97
CA THR A 286 22.21 -1.15 4.69
C THR A 286 22.97 -1.26 6.00
N ILE A 287 22.26 -1.11 7.12
CA ILE A 287 22.83 -1.19 8.46
C ILE A 287 22.76 -2.65 8.91
N ARG A 288 23.94 -3.26 9.06
CA ARG A 288 24.06 -4.67 9.48
C ARG A 288 23.80 -4.88 10.97
N ASP A 289 23.99 -3.83 11.79
CA ASP A 289 23.75 -3.92 13.23
C ASP A 289 22.26 -3.77 13.53
N ALA A 290 21.62 -4.91 13.82
CA ALA A 290 20.22 -4.98 14.20
C ALA A 290 19.89 -4.21 15.50
N ASN A 291 20.90 -3.86 16.32
CA ASN A 291 20.70 -2.99 17.48
C ASN A 291 20.58 -1.52 17.09
N LEU A 292 21.11 -1.11 15.94
CA LEU A 292 20.96 0.24 15.41
C LEU A 292 19.69 0.32 14.58
N ILE A 293 19.60 -0.39 13.46
CA ILE A 293 18.41 -0.39 12.60
C ILE A 293 18.23 -1.82 12.07
N GLY A 294 17.02 -2.37 12.18
CA GLY A 294 16.76 -3.73 11.73
C GLY A 294 15.29 -4.14 11.79
N PRO A 295 14.97 -5.38 11.36
CA PRO A 295 13.60 -5.87 11.41
C PRO A 295 13.17 -6.25 12.85
N THR A 296 11.93 -5.91 13.20
CA THR A 296 11.34 -6.11 14.53
C THR A 296 11.19 -7.60 14.89
N VAL A 297 11.04 -8.48 13.89
CA VAL A 297 10.93 -9.94 14.07
C VAL A 297 12.19 -10.59 14.65
N SER A 298 13.35 -9.94 14.58
CA SER A 298 14.61 -10.46 15.16
C SER A 298 14.65 -10.36 16.69
N ARG A 299 13.74 -9.62 17.33
CA ARG A 299 13.78 -9.34 18.79
C ARG A 299 12.69 -10.03 19.61
N ARG A 300 12.41 -11.32 19.37
CA ARG A 300 11.60 -12.14 20.31
C ARG A 300 12.27 -12.37 21.69
N HIS A 301 13.49 -11.90 21.93
CA HIS A 301 14.30 -12.27 23.10
C HIS A 301 14.69 -11.11 24.04
N TRP A 302 13.80 -10.15 24.34
CA TRP A 302 14.13 -9.10 25.32
C TRP A 302 13.03 -8.74 26.33
N PHE A 303 12.35 -9.78 26.84
CA PHE A 303 11.74 -9.73 28.17
C PHE A 303 12.46 -10.73 29.10
N GLY A 304 13.13 -10.18 30.12
CA GLY A 304 13.34 -10.70 31.48
C GLY A 304 13.79 -12.16 31.70
N TYR A 305 14.86 -12.31 32.50
CA TYR A 305 15.05 -13.35 33.52
C TYR A 305 14.30 -14.69 33.35
N GLY A 306 15.06 -15.76 33.08
CA GLY A 306 14.74 -17.12 33.52
C GLY A 306 13.80 -17.94 32.63
N GLY A 307 14.32 -19.04 32.10
CA GLY A 307 13.50 -20.24 31.87
C GLY A 307 13.32 -20.71 30.43
N LYS A 308 14.13 -21.73 30.10
CA LYS A 308 13.86 -22.88 29.20
C LYS A 308 13.61 -22.62 27.70
N LYS A 309 14.54 -23.21 26.93
CA LYS A 309 14.44 -23.50 25.49
C LYS A 309 13.13 -24.23 25.17
N ALA A 310 12.38 -23.73 24.19
CA ALA A 310 11.33 -24.46 23.49
C ALA A 310 11.52 -24.26 21.98
N GLY A 311 11.41 -25.37 21.24
CA GLY A 311 11.90 -25.52 19.87
C GLY A 311 11.06 -24.92 18.75
N VAL A 312 11.76 -24.78 17.61
CA VAL A 312 11.39 -24.87 16.18
C VAL A 312 9.97 -24.46 15.75
N ALA A 313 9.88 -23.56 14.75
CA ALA A 313 8.85 -23.64 13.69
C ALA A 313 9.31 -22.94 12.41
N ALA A 314 9.27 -23.66 11.29
CA ALA A 314 9.56 -23.22 9.93
C ALA A 314 8.59 -22.11 9.44
N PRO A 315 8.97 -21.31 8.42
CA PRO A 315 8.09 -20.28 7.89
C PRO A 315 6.88 -20.91 7.18
N ILE A 316 5.70 -20.45 7.57
CA ILE A 316 4.41 -20.84 6.99
C ILE A 316 4.27 -20.05 5.68
N THR A 317 4.42 -20.74 4.55
CA THR A 317 3.98 -20.24 3.23
C THR A 317 2.49 -20.57 3.10
N GLU A 318 1.61 -19.64 3.47
CA GLU A 318 0.18 -19.74 3.19
C GLU A 318 -0.21 -18.78 2.06
N THR A 319 -0.63 -19.36 0.95
CA THR A 319 -1.30 -18.70 -0.16
C THR A 319 -2.73 -18.39 0.29
N PHE A 320 -3.05 -17.10 0.52
CA PHE A 320 -4.41 -16.70 0.86
C PHE A 320 -5.24 -16.51 -0.41
N GLU A 321 -6.15 -17.44 -0.68
CA GLU A 321 -7.32 -17.19 -1.52
C GLU A 321 -8.38 -16.49 -0.65
N ILE A 322 -8.71 -15.24 -1.00
CA ILE A 322 -9.79 -14.49 -0.34
C ILE A 322 -11.07 -14.79 -1.12
N GLU A 323 -11.93 -15.65 -0.58
CA GLU A 323 -13.31 -15.78 -1.06
C GLU A 323 -14.13 -14.52 -0.70
N PRO A 324 -15.07 -14.09 -1.58
CA PRO A 324 -15.91 -12.94 -1.31
C PRO A 324 -16.88 -13.21 -0.17
N VAL A 325 -16.89 -12.32 0.83
CA VAL A 325 -17.83 -12.35 1.96
C VAL A 325 -19.26 -12.16 1.44
N PRO A 326 -20.21 -13.08 1.71
CA PRO A 326 -21.60 -12.90 1.29
C PRO A 326 -22.26 -11.78 2.08
N HIS A 327 -22.89 -10.84 1.36
CA HIS A 327 -23.72 -9.79 1.94
C HIS A 327 -24.93 -10.40 2.68
N VAL A 328 -24.91 -10.37 4.01
CA VAL A 328 -26.11 -10.65 4.81
C VAL A 328 -26.94 -9.38 4.94
N ALA A 329 -28.11 -9.40 4.31
CA ALA A 329 -29.12 -8.36 4.38
C ALA A 329 -29.63 -8.18 5.83
N LEU A 330 -29.58 -6.94 6.31
CA LEU A 330 -30.26 -6.49 7.52
C LEU A 330 -31.77 -6.73 7.38
N ARG A 331 -32.38 -7.46 8.33
CA ARG A 331 -33.83 -7.42 8.59
C ARG A 331 -34.09 -6.83 9.99
N PRO A 332 -35.15 -6.02 10.17
CA PRO A 332 -35.42 -5.32 11.42
C PRO A 332 -36.30 -6.12 12.39
N ARG A 333 -36.06 -5.88 13.69
CA ARG A 333 -36.95 -5.99 14.88
C ARG A 333 -37.74 -7.29 15.14
N ALA A 334 -37.62 -7.80 16.37
CA ALA A 334 -38.74 -7.90 17.32
C ALA A 334 -38.26 -8.36 18.71
N ALA A 335 -39.10 -8.09 19.70
CA ALA A 335 -38.87 -8.10 21.14
C ALA A 335 -38.90 -9.49 21.81
N LEU A 336 -38.36 -9.52 23.04
CA LEU A 336 -38.73 -10.35 24.20
C LEU A 336 -39.09 -11.83 24.01
N ARG A 337 -38.44 -12.73 24.77
CA ARG A 337 -39.02 -13.31 26.00
C ARG A 337 -38.03 -14.21 26.75
N ILE A 338 -38.04 -14.02 28.06
CA ILE A 338 -37.52 -14.91 29.10
C ILE A 338 -38.43 -16.13 29.20
N LEU A 339 -37.87 -17.34 29.32
CA LEU A 339 -38.47 -18.44 30.11
C LEU A 339 -37.38 -19.28 30.78
N SER A 340 -37.63 -19.60 32.05
CA SER A 340 -36.81 -20.36 32.99
C SER A 340 -37.34 -21.79 33.19
N LYS A 341 -36.45 -22.70 33.62
CA LYS A 341 -36.67 -24.05 34.22
C LYS A 341 -37.24 -25.11 33.26
N GLY A 342 -36.83 -26.38 33.27
CA GLY A 342 -35.91 -27.18 34.09
C GLY A 342 -36.00 -28.66 33.63
N GLU A 343 -35.24 -29.54 34.30
CA GLU A 343 -35.11 -31.02 34.13
C GLU A 343 -34.15 -31.43 32.97
N VAL A 344 -33.03 -32.13 33.19
CA VAL A 344 -32.63 -33.12 34.22
C VAL A 344 -31.26 -32.79 34.80
#